data_AF-A0A1M4MMX4-F1
#
_entry.id   AF-A0A1M4MMX4-F1
#
_cell.length_a   1.000
_cell.length_b   1.000
_cell.length_c   1.000
_cell.angle_alpha   90.00
_cell.angle_beta   90.00
_cell.angle_gamma   90.00
#
_symmetry.space_group_name_H-M   'P 1'
#
loop_
_entity.id
_entity.type
_entity.pdbx_description
1 polymer ?
#
loop_
_entity_poly.entity_id
_entity_poly.type
_entity_poly.pdbx_seq_one_letter_code
_entity_poly.pdbx_strand_id
1 'polypeptide(L)'
;MTETVRDFWKPGTILAALLIAVVMPAGIVSASETSPEVAWNVTFAPENNNKFDAVAPTADGGFIALGSTLAEKYGGSESLLLVKTDGRGNETWTVTMPEIAPASVAETDDGGYIIGAYNMSTTVVDQDFNYQGSSFLIRTNAAGEEEWRQVIPGMKVSSVEETADGGYAAIGWLWNPPESENETTAVIVKTDGDGTPAWNRTFPGISANVGTVTADGGYVLGGTKSPFTYDIGDAFLIRLDADGKTLWHENYQVPIIFDVKETDDGRFVYAGNYWYGLVDGDGKEVWLRNMEGLTGYAVELRPSGGYVVAGTDARSGEGFVFGTDADGTILWDTAFTATGIYGAASAPGGYTLAGIRFLSPDTSAAWLAGITEAVSPAPTAAPGFGAAAAGAALLLLLAGRRRRG
;
A
#
# COMPACT_ATOMS: atom_id res chain seq x y z
N MET A 1 16.00 6.71 73.27
CA MET A 1 15.26 7.10 74.49
C MET A 1 14.55 8.39 74.15
N THR A 2 13.25 8.55 74.18
CA THR A 2 12.15 7.77 74.77
C THR A 2 10.88 8.30 74.11
N GLU A 3 9.90 7.42 73.93
CA GLU A 3 8.52 7.72 73.57
C GLU A 3 7.95 8.88 74.39
N THR A 4 7.00 9.64 73.82
CA THR A 4 5.75 9.94 74.53
C THR A 4 4.69 10.49 73.59
N VAL A 5 3.64 9.69 73.43
CA VAL A 5 2.34 10.07 72.90
C VAL A 5 1.70 11.08 73.85
N ARG A 6 1.12 12.17 73.31
CA ARG A 6 0.03 12.90 73.96
C ARG A 6 -1.07 13.17 72.96
N ASP A 7 -2.08 12.31 73.02
CA ASP A 7 -3.40 12.51 72.47
C ASP A 7 -4.05 13.77 73.06
N PHE A 8 -4.69 14.57 72.20
CA PHE A 8 -5.74 15.49 72.60
C PHE A 8 -6.91 15.42 71.61
N TRP A 9 -8.01 14.83 72.12
CA TRP A 9 -9.42 15.10 71.81
C TRP A 9 -10.03 14.73 70.44
N LYS A 10 -10.81 13.64 70.47
CA LYS A 10 -12.11 13.47 69.77
C LYS A 10 -13.20 14.26 70.56
N PRO A 11 -14.42 14.59 70.04
CA PRO A 11 -15.18 13.80 69.05
C PRO A 11 -16.03 14.61 68.04
N GLY A 12 -16.35 13.93 66.93
CA GLY A 12 -17.34 14.41 65.96
C GLY A 12 -17.35 13.52 64.74
N THR A 13 -18.16 12.46 64.79
CA THR A 13 -18.49 11.62 63.64
C THR A 13 -19.09 12.49 62.52
N ILE A 14 -18.35 12.66 61.43
CA ILE A 14 -18.90 13.10 60.15
C ILE A 14 -18.68 11.94 59.18
N LEU A 15 -19.79 11.36 58.72
CA LEU A 15 -19.81 10.45 57.58
C LEU A 15 -19.30 11.25 56.37
N ALA A 16 -18.05 11.01 55.95
CA ALA A 16 -17.58 11.48 54.67
C ALA A 16 -18.10 10.51 53.60
N ALA A 17 -19.13 10.93 52.86
CA ALA A 17 -19.53 10.24 51.65
C ALA A 17 -18.42 10.46 50.60
N LEU A 18 -17.62 9.42 50.35
CA LEU A 18 -16.64 9.39 49.28
C LEU A 18 -17.42 9.29 47.96
N LEU A 19 -17.52 10.40 47.22
CA LEU A 19 -18.04 10.37 45.86
C LEU A 19 -16.89 9.91 44.94
N ILE A 20 -16.77 8.60 44.73
CA ILE A 20 -15.92 8.08 43.65
C ILE A 20 -16.65 8.40 42.35
N ALA A 21 -16.21 9.45 41.66
CA ALA A 21 -16.54 9.62 40.26
C ALA A 21 -15.85 8.49 39.50
N VAL A 22 -16.61 7.42 39.21
CA VAL A 22 -16.22 6.44 38.20
C VAL A 22 -16.29 7.18 36.88
N VAL A 23 -15.15 7.70 36.42
CA VAL A 23 -14.97 8.00 35.00
C VAL A 23 -14.94 6.64 34.33
N MET A 24 -16.11 6.19 33.86
CA MET A 24 -16.11 5.10 32.90
C MET A 24 -15.30 5.63 31.70
N PRO A 25 -14.25 4.93 31.24
CA PRO A 25 -13.76 5.22 29.91
C PRO A 25 -14.96 5.00 28.99
N ALA A 26 -15.41 6.08 28.34
CA ALA A 26 -16.30 5.94 27.21
C ALA A 26 -15.55 5.00 26.27
N GLY A 27 -16.04 3.77 26.15
CA GLY A 27 -15.51 2.85 25.16
C GLY A 27 -15.63 3.58 23.84
N ILE A 28 -14.48 3.86 23.20
CA ILE A 28 -14.47 4.23 21.81
C ILE A 28 -14.98 2.97 21.13
N VAL A 29 -16.27 2.95 20.83
CA VAL A 29 -16.85 1.97 19.93
C VAL A 29 -16.14 2.23 18.62
N SER A 30 -15.20 1.36 18.24
CA SER A 30 -14.64 1.40 16.89
C SER A 30 -15.81 1.37 15.93
N ALA A 31 -15.92 2.38 15.08
CA ALA A 31 -16.99 2.46 14.11
C ALA A 31 -16.70 1.41 13.04
N SER A 32 -17.32 0.24 13.15
CA SER A 32 -17.33 -0.74 12.07
C SER A 32 -18.25 -0.21 10.97
N GLU A 33 -17.70 -0.03 9.78
CA GLU A 33 -18.45 0.26 8.56
C GLU A 33 -18.92 -1.06 7.94
N THR A 34 -19.98 -1.00 7.13
CA THR A 34 -20.40 -2.14 6.34
C THR A 34 -19.39 -2.41 5.24
N SER A 35 -18.91 -3.65 5.12
CA SER A 35 -17.99 -4.03 4.06
C SER A 35 -18.56 -3.68 2.69
N PRO A 36 -17.76 -3.01 1.83
CA PRO A 36 -18.09 -2.73 0.43
C PRO A 36 -18.56 -3.97 -0.34
N GLU A 37 -19.46 -3.76 -1.30
CA GLU A 37 -19.94 -4.84 -2.16
C GLU A 37 -18.90 -5.17 -3.25
N VAL A 38 -18.72 -6.46 -3.54
CA VAL A 38 -18.00 -6.91 -4.74
C VAL A 38 -18.94 -6.80 -5.93
N ALA A 39 -18.88 -5.68 -6.63
CA ALA A 39 -19.80 -5.37 -7.72
C ALA A 39 -19.62 -6.28 -8.94
N TRP A 40 -18.39 -6.71 -9.21
CA TRP A 40 -18.07 -7.66 -10.27
C TRP A 40 -16.76 -8.39 -9.97
N ASN A 41 -16.61 -9.58 -10.54
CA ASN A 41 -15.35 -10.31 -10.58
C ASN A 41 -15.28 -11.13 -11.87
N VAL A 42 -14.10 -11.17 -12.49
CA VAL A 42 -13.88 -11.75 -13.82
C VAL A 42 -12.55 -12.51 -13.82
N THR A 43 -12.54 -13.66 -14.48
CA THR A 43 -11.33 -14.44 -14.74
C THR A 43 -10.92 -14.33 -16.21
N PHE A 44 -9.61 -14.33 -16.44
CA PHE A 44 -9.00 -14.18 -17.76
C PHE A 44 -8.17 -15.40 -18.07
N ALA A 45 -8.39 -15.96 -19.27
CA ALA A 45 -7.76 -17.19 -19.75
C ALA A 45 -7.75 -18.31 -18.67
N PRO A 46 -8.92 -18.83 -18.28
CA PRO A 46 -9.08 -19.69 -17.09
C PRO A 46 -8.42 -21.07 -17.18
N GLU A 47 -7.81 -21.45 -18.30
CA GLU A 47 -7.22 -22.78 -18.50
C GLU A 47 -5.68 -22.77 -18.58
N ASN A 48 -5.03 -21.63 -18.26
CA ASN A 48 -3.62 -21.38 -18.64
C ASN A 48 -2.69 -20.98 -17.48
N ASN A 49 -3.05 -21.25 -16.21
CA ASN A 49 -2.22 -20.92 -15.03
C ASN A 49 -1.74 -19.46 -15.02
N ASN A 50 -2.68 -18.53 -15.17
CA ASN A 50 -2.34 -17.10 -15.21
C ASN A 50 -2.53 -16.44 -13.85
N LYS A 51 -1.89 -15.29 -13.67
CA LYS A 51 -2.16 -14.33 -12.60
C LYS A 51 -1.99 -12.91 -13.11
N PHE A 52 -2.60 -11.94 -12.46
CA PHE A 52 -2.20 -10.54 -12.57
C PHE A 52 -1.33 -10.14 -11.38
N ASP A 53 -0.28 -9.39 -11.66
CA ASP A 53 0.67 -8.86 -10.69
C ASP A 53 0.44 -7.37 -10.44
N ALA A 54 -0.10 -6.64 -11.42
CA ALA A 54 -0.40 -5.23 -11.32
C ALA A 54 -1.68 -4.85 -12.07
N VAL A 55 -2.29 -3.75 -11.66
CA VAL A 55 -3.42 -3.11 -12.33
C VAL A 55 -3.31 -1.60 -12.19
N ALA A 56 -3.69 -0.86 -13.23
CA ALA A 56 -3.79 0.58 -13.22
C ALA A 56 -5.14 1.03 -13.82
N PRO A 57 -5.71 2.15 -13.34
CA PRO A 57 -6.89 2.74 -13.96
C PRO A 57 -6.50 3.33 -15.32
N THR A 58 -7.48 3.48 -16.19
CA THR A 58 -7.32 4.15 -17.49
C THR A 58 -8.29 5.31 -17.64
N ALA A 59 -7.91 6.36 -18.36
CA ALA A 59 -8.64 7.61 -18.48
C ALA A 59 -10.04 7.44 -19.10
N ASP A 60 -10.23 6.39 -19.89
CA ASP A 60 -11.52 6.00 -20.47
C ASP A 60 -12.49 5.34 -19.45
N GLY A 61 -12.06 5.19 -18.20
CA GLY A 61 -12.83 4.59 -17.11
C GLY A 61 -12.72 3.07 -17.01
N GLY A 62 -11.84 2.44 -17.81
CA GLY A 62 -11.47 1.02 -17.69
C GLY A 62 -10.21 0.77 -16.88
N PHE A 63 -9.59 -0.40 -17.09
CA PHE A 63 -8.35 -0.79 -16.40
C PHE A 63 -7.38 -1.48 -17.36
N ILE A 64 -6.08 -1.29 -17.11
CA ILE A 64 -5.00 -2.07 -17.71
C ILE A 64 -4.42 -3.00 -16.64
N ALA A 65 -4.42 -4.30 -16.91
CA ALA A 65 -3.89 -5.32 -16.01
C ALA A 65 -2.67 -6.00 -16.62
N LEU A 66 -1.66 -6.23 -15.80
CA LEU A 66 -0.39 -6.83 -16.19
C LEU A 66 -0.14 -8.08 -15.34
N GLY A 67 0.30 -9.16 -15.98
CA GLY A 67 0.52 -10.43 -15.30
C GLY A 67 1.36 -11.44 -16.09
N SER A 68 1.55 -12.61 -15.51
CA SER A 68 2.28 -13.71 -16.14
C SER A 68 1.34 -14.82 -16.60
N THR A 69 1.64 -15.40 -17.75
CA THR A 69 1.24 -16.76 -18.08
C THR A 69 2.27 -17.72 -17.51
N LEU A 70 1.92 -18.49 -16.48
CA LEU A 70 2.85 -19.41 -15.84
C LEU A 70 2.96 -20.66 -16.73
N ALA A 71 4.06 -20.76 -17.48
CA ALA A 71 4.34 -21.97 -18.24
C ALA A 71 4.52 -23.18 -17.30
N GLU A 72 4.32 -24.40 -17.83
CA GLU A 72 4.24 -25.63 -17.06
C GLU A 72 5.34 -25.77 -15.99
N LYS A 73 4.96 -26.38 -14.86
CA LYS A 73 5.67 -26.65 -13.58
C LYS A 73 7.15 -27.10 -13.66
N TYR A 74 7.69 -27.34 -14.86
CA TYR A 74 9.02 -27.88 -15.13
C TYR A 74 9.76 -27.15 -16.27
N GLY A 75 9.94 -25.84 -16.14
CA GLY A 75 10.99 -25.12 -16.89
C GLY A 75 10.56 -24.41 -18.18
N GLY A 76 9.32 -23.93 -18.26
CA GLY A 76 8.93 -22.98 -19.30
C GLY A 76 9.31 -21.52 -18.97
N SER A 77 9.47 -20.70 -20.00
CA SER A 77 9.65 -19.25 -19.88
C SER A 77 8.30 -18.56 -19.60
N GLU A 78 8.28 -17.63 -18.65
CA GLU A 78 7.09 -16.79 -18.41
C GLU A 78 6.82 -15.92 -19.64
N SER A 79 5.54 -15.70 -19.95
CA SER A 79 5.12 -14.67 -20.91
C SER A 79 4.32 -13.60 -20.20
N LEU A 80 4.57 -12.36 -20.57
CA LEU A 80 3.86 -11.19 -20.07
C LEU A 80 2.49 -11.15 -20.74
N LEU A 81 1.45 -11.04 -19.92
CA LEU A 81 0.05 -10.89 -20.31
C LEU A 81 -0.39 -9.47 -19.95
N LEU A 82 -0.80 -8.70 -20.97
CA LEU A 82 -1.33 -7.35 -20.82
C LEU A 82 -2.78 -7.34 -21.29
N VAL A 83 -3.71 -6.96 -20.40
CA VAL A 83 -5.15 -7.03 -20.67
C VAL A 83 -5.79 -5.68 -20.39
N LYS A 84 -6.43 -5.09 -21.40
CA LYS A 84 -7.27 -3.91 -21.24
C LYS A 84 -8.71 -4.31 -21.04
N THR A 85 -9.37 -3.63 -20.13
CA THR A 85 -10.78 -3.85 -19.80
C THR A 85 -11.60 -2.57 -19.85
N ASP A 86 -12.92 -2.72 -19.89
CA ASP A 86 -13.85 -1.65 -19.53
C ASP A 86 -13.97 -1.48 -17.99
N GLY A 87 -14.73 -0.49 -17.54
CA GLY A 87 -14.93 -0.21 -16.10
C GLY A 87 -15.69 -1.30 -15.32
N ARG A 88 -16.09 -2.39 -15.96
CA ARG A 88 -16.75 -3.56 -15.34
C ARG A 88 -15.87 -4.82 -15.43
N GLY A 89 -14.62 -4.67 -15.84
CA GLY A 89 -13.68 -5.78 -15.99
C GLY A 89 -13.93 -6.65 -17.22
N ASN A 90 -14.76 -6.21 -18.19
CA ASN A 90 -14.89 -6.95 -19.45
C ASN A 90 -13.67 -6.69 -20.33
N GLU A 91 -13.08 -7.77 -20.86
CA GLU A 91 -11.93 -7.68 -21.77
C GLU A 91 -12.29 -6.88 -23.03
N THR A 92 -11.41 -5.94 -23.40
CA THR A 92 -11.47 -5.21 -24.67
C THR A 92 -10.39 -5.68 -25.63
N TRP A 93 -9.16 -5.89 -25.14
CA TRP A 93 -8.08 -6.51 -25.88
C TRP A 93 -7.06 -7.13 -24.93
N THR A 94 -6.30 -8.08 -25.48
CA THR A 94 -5.20 -8.77 -24.79
C THR A 94 -3.97 -8.84 -25.70
N VAL A 95 -2.80 -8.58 -25.12
CA VAL A 95 -1.50 -8.76 -25.74
C VAL A 95 -0.66 -9.69 -24.89
N THR A 96 0.10 -10.58 -25.56
CA THR A 96 1.07 -11.46 -24.90
C THR A 96 2.46 -11.22 -25.47
N MET A 97 3.44 -11.02 -24.59
CA MET A 97 4.85 -10.91 -24.97
C MET A 97 5.62 -12.13 -24.42
N PRO A 98 6.08 -13.04 -25.27
CA PRO A 98 6.75 -14.26 -24.83
C PRO A 98 8.12 -13.99 -24.23
N GLU A 99 8.54 -14.85 -23.29
CA GLU A 99 9.88 -14.83 -22.66
C GLU A 99 10.21 -13.54 -21.88
N ILE A 100 9.17 -12.88 -21.38
CA ILE A 100 9.23 -11.64 -20.61
C ILE A 100 8.37 -11.81 -19.38
N ALA A 101 8.93 -11.53 -18.21
CA ALA A 101 8.18 -11.47 -16.96
C ALA A 101 7.71 -10.02 -16.69
N PRO A 102 6.48 -9.83 -16.20
CA PRO A 102 5.94 -8.52 -15.83
C PRO A 102 6.58 -7.96 -14.55
N ALA A 103 6.54 -6.65 -14.38
CA ALA A 103 6.79 -6.01 -13.09
C ALA A 103 5.75 -4.94 -12.76
N SER A 104 5.56 -3.96 -13.65
CA SER A 104 4.67 -2.81 -13.41
C SER A 104 4.10 -2.27 -14.71
N VAL A 105 2.91 -1.67 -14.64
CA VAL A 105 2.25 -0.98 -15.75
C VAL A 105 1.64 0.33 -15.28
N ALA A 106 1.71 1.37 -16.11
CA ALA A 106 0.96 2.61 -15.93
C ALA A 106 0.43 3.10 -17.28
N GLU A 107 -0.72 3.78 -17.27
CA GLU A 107 -1.20 4.56 -18.42
C GLU A 107 -0.35 5.84 -18.54
N THR A 108 -0.08 6.26 -19.78
CA THR A 108 0.61 7.52 -20.07
C THR A 108 -0.40 8.61 -20.47
N ASP A 109 -0.02 9.88 -20.33
CA ASP A 109 -0.88 11.05 -20.58
C ASP A 109 -1.51 11.09 -22.00
N ASP A 110 -0.86 10.45 -22.97
CA ASP A 110 -1.35 10.30 -24.36
C ASP A 110 -2.29 9.10 -24.58
N GLY A 111 -2.62 8.34 -23.52
CA GLY A 111 -3.51 7.18 -23.52
C GLY A 111 -2.86 5.85 -23.91
N GLY A 112 -1.53 5.81 -24.08
CA GLY A 112 -0.80 4.56 -24.18
C GLY A 112 -0.41 3.97 -22.82
N TYR A 113 0.50 2.98 -22.81
CA TYR A 113 1.02 2.39 -21.58
C TYR A 113 2.55 2.35 -21.53
N ILE A 114 3.08 2.45 -20.32
CA ILE A 114 4.49 2.18 -20.00
C ILE A 114 4.58 0.94 -19.11
N ILE A 115 5.48 0.04 -19.45
CA ILE A 115 5.60 -1.28 -18.82
C ILE A 115 7.04 -1.51 -18.39
N GLY A 116 7.22 -1.86 -17.12
CA GLY A 116 8.44 -2.45 -16.59
C GLY A 116 8.37 -3.95 -16.69
N ALA A 117 9.37 -4.57 -17.31
CA ALA A 117 9.43 -6.01 -17.48
C ALA A 117 10.88 -6.52 -17.41
N TYR A 118 11.10 -7.82 -17.28
CA TYR A 118 12.45 -8.40 -17.28
C TYR A 118 12.53 -9.75 -17.97
N ASN A 119 13.67 -10.05 -18.58
CA ASN A 119 13.93 -11.40 -19.10
C ASN A 119 14.35 -12.31 -17.93
N MET A 120 13.75 -13.50 -17.83
CA MET A 120 14.25 -14.57 -16.99
C MET A 120 14.90 -15.63 -17.87
N SER A 121 16.24 -15.60 -18.00
CA SER A 121 16.97 -16.69 -18.65
C SER A 121 17.14 -17.84 -17.66
N THR A 122 16.44 -18.94 -17.89
CA THR A 122 16.66 -20.21 -17.17
C THR A 122 17.79 -20.99 -17.86
N THR A 123 19.03 -20.86 -17.40
CA THR A 123 20.07 -21.81 -17.84
C THR A 123 19.91 -23.10 -17.02
N VAL A 124 19.42 -24.16 -17.67
CA VAL A 124 19.08 -25.48 -17.07
C VAL A 124 20.31 -26.28 -16.57
N VAL A 125 21.51 -25.70 -16.59
CA VAL A 125 22.68 -26.39 -16.04
C VAL A 125 22.73 -26.08 -14.54
N ASP A 126 22.21 -27.02 -13.75
CA ASP A 126 22.40 -27.16 -12.30
C ASP A 126 21.36 -26.61 -11.31
N GLN A 127 20.13 -26.25 -11.74
CA GLN A 127 19.07 -25.73 -10.84
C GLN A 127 19.43 -24.41 -10.12
N ASP A 128 20.56 -23.79 -10.46
CA ASP A 128 20.93 -22.47 -9.98
C ASP A 128 20.25 -21.39 -10.84
N PHE A 129 19.29 -20.68 -10.24
CA PHE A 129 18.66 -19.51 -10.83
C PHE A 129 19.66 -18.36 -10.92
N ASN A 130 20.42 -18.29 -12.00
CA ASN A 130 21.26 -17.13 -12.26
C ASN A 130 20.41 -16.01 -12.89
N TYR A 131 20.13 -14.96 -12.10
CA TYR A 131 19.58 -13.70 -12.61
C TYR A 131 20.61 -13.03 -13.54
N GLN A 132 20.54 -13.35 -14.84
CA GLN A 132 21.30 -12.69 -15.90
C GLN A 132 20.40 -11.82 -16.80
N GLY A 133 19.18 -11.53 -16.34
CA GLY A 133 18.17 -10.79 -17.10
C GLY A 133 18.51 -9.30 -17.23
N SER A 134 18.35 -8.75 -18.43
CA SER A 134 18.14 -7.31 -18.58
C SER A 134 16.67 -7.00 -18.37
N SER A 135 16.37 -5.90 -17.67
CA SER A 135 15.00 -5.34 -17.67
C SER A 135 14.73 -4.57 -18.95
N PHE A 136 13.45 -4.38 -19.24
CA PHE A 136 12.96 -3.56 -20.31
C PHE A 136 12.02 -2.49 -19.77
N LEU A 137 12.13 -1.31 -20.36
CA LEU A 137 11.07 -0.32 -20.37
C LEU A 137 10.37 -0.43 -21.73
N ILE A 138 9.09 -0.77 -21.76
CA ILE A 138 8.33 -1.04 -22.98
C ILE A 138 7.19 -0.04 -23.07
N ARG A 139 7.12 0.69 -24.18
CA ARG A 139 6.04 1.63 -24.49
C ARG A 139 5.09 1.02 -25.51
N THR A 140 3.80 1.15 -25.27
CA THR A 140 2.76 0.71 -26.19
C THR A 140 1.74 1.80 -26.46
N ASN A 141 1.12 1.79 -27.63
CA ASN A 141 -0.01 2.67 -27.91
C ASN A 141 -1.27 2.22 -27.15
N ALA A 142 -2.36 2.98 -27.26
CA ALA A 142 -3.64 2.69 -26.59
C ALA A 142 -4.26 1.31 -26.95
N ALA A 143 -3.85 0.73 -28.09
CA ALA A 143 -4.28 -0.59 -28.57
C ALA A 143 -3.36 -1.73 -28.08
N GLY A 144 -2.32 -1.41 -27.29
CA GLY A 144 -1.35 -2.38 -26.78
C GLY A 144 -0.26 -2.76 -27.77
N GLU A 145 -0.18 -2.08 -28.94
CA GLU A 145 0.90 -2.32 -29.90
C GLU A 145 2.18 -1.64 -29.41
N GLU A 146 3.29 -2.37 -29.41
CA GLU A 146 4.59 -1.84 -29.00
C GLU A 146 5.09 -0.75 -29.96
N GLU A 147 5.44 0.40 -29.39
CA GLU A 147 6.03 1.52 -30.12
C GLU A 147 7.55 1.49 -30.02
N TRP A 148 8.07 1.23 -28.81
CA TRP A 148 9.48 1.03 -28.56
C TRP A 148 9.74 0.24 -27.29
N ARG A 149 10.95 -0.31 -27.18
CA ARG A 149 11.48 -0.88 -25.93
C ARG A 149 12.93 -0.47 -25.72
N GLN A 150 13.27 -0.13 -24.49
CA GLN A 150 14.63 0.18 -24.05
C GLN A 150 15.12 -0.88 -23.07
N VAL A 151 16.39 -1.24 -23.18
CA VAL A 151 17.03 -2.19 -22.26
C VAL A 151 17.61 -1.42 -21.08
N ILE A 152 17.29 -1.86 -19.87
CA ILE A 152 17.91 -1.38 -18.62
C ILE A 152 18.84 -2.50 -18.11
N PRO A 153 20.16 -2.41 -18.37
CA PRO A 153 21.08 -3.53 -18.14
C PRO A 153 21.24 -3.85 -16.66
N GLY A 154 21.14 -5.14 -16.31
CA GLY A 154 21.45 -5.65 -14.96
C GLY A 154 20.47 -5.27 -13.85
N MET A 155 19.51 -4.39 -14.13
CA MET A 155 18.44 -4.03 -13.21
C MET A 155 17.32 -5.05 -13.29
N LYS A 156 16.75 -5.41 -12.13
CA LYS A 156 15.41 -5.98 -12.01
C LYS A 156 14.46 -4.83 -11.68
N VAL A 157 13.64 -4.43 -12.63
CA VAL A 157 12.62 -3.40 -12.44
C VAL A 157 11.49 -3.92 -11.55
N SER A 158 10.97 -3.03 -10.73
CA SER A 158 9.89 -3.27 -9.77
C SER A 158 8.72 -2.34 -9.98
N SER A 159 8.98 -1.05 -10.24
CA SER A 159 7.96 -0.04 -10.52
C SER A 159 8.37 0.81 -11.72
N VAL A 160 7.37 1.26 -12.49
CA VAL A 160 7.51 2.28 -13.52
C VAL A 160 6.36 3.28 -13.42
N GLU A 161 6.67 4.57 -13.52
CA GLU A 161 5.68 5.65 -13.52
C GLU A 161 6.10 6.76 -14.49
N GLU A 162 5.11 7.42 -15.10
CA GLU A 162 5.33 8.64 -15.88
C GLU A 162 5.66 9.82 -14.96
N THR A 163 6.51 10.71 -15.45
CA THR A 163 6.94 11.91 -14.74
C THR A 163 6.36 13.15 -15.43
N ALA A 164 6.10 14.22 -14.67
CA ALA A 164 5.39 15.40 -15.17
C ALA A 164 6.07 16.14 -16.36
N ASP A 165 7.33 15.84 -16.65
CA ASP A 165 8.05 16.35 -17.83
C ASP A 165 7.90 15.47 -19.08
N GLY A 166 7.05 14.44 -19.04
CA GLY A 166 6.79 13.49 -20.12
C GLY A 166 7.85 12.38 -20.25
N GLY A 167 8.75 12.22 -19.28
CA GLY A 167 9.64 11.07 -19.18
C GLY A 167 9.13 9.99 -18.22
N TYR A 168 9.99 9.03 -17.87
CA TYR A 168 9.61 7.94 -16.96
C TYR A 168 10.62 7.75 -15.83
N ALA A 169 10.13 7.27 -14.68
CA ALA A 169 10.95 6.77 -13.59
C ALA A 169 10.84 5.24 -13.55
N ALA A 170 11.96 4.54 -13.70
CA ALA A 170 12.05 3.10 -13.49
C ALA A 170 12.79 2.83 -12.18
N ILE A 171 12.19 2.03 -11.29
CA ILE A 171 12.68 1.78 -9.93
C ILE A 171 12.85 0.27 -9.74
N GLY A 172 13.93 -0.14 -9.08
CA GLY A 172 14.23 -1.54 -8.84
C GLY A 172 15.60 -1.74 -8.22
N TRP A 173 16.30 -2.82 -8.58
CA TRP A 173 17.60 -3.14 -7.98
C TRP A 173 18.52 -3.95 -8.89
N LEU A 174 19.82 -3.87 -8.63
CA LEU A 174 20.87 -4.70 -9.23
C LEU A 174 21.17 -5.90 -8.32
N TRP A 175 21.36 -7.09 -8.90
CA TRP A 175 21.86 -8.27 -8.20
C TRP A 175 23.38 -8.39 -8.40
N ASN A 176 24.13 -8.73 -7.35
CA ASN A 176 25.58 -8.94 -7.41
C ASN A 176 26.32 -7.79 -8.15
N PRO A 177 26.14 -6.53 -7.74
CA PRO A 177 26.88 -5.43 -8.35
C PRO A 177 28.40 -5.66 -8.19
N PRO A 178 29.23 -5.11 -9.10
CA PRO A 178 30.68 -5.25 -9.02
C PRO A 178 31.19 -4.89 -7.61
N GLU A 179 32.06 -5.73 -7.06
CA GLU A 179 32.65 -5.60 -5.71
C GLU A 179 31.71 -5.90 -4.52
N SER A 180 30.46 -6.31 -4.77
CA SER A 180 29.44 -6.62 -3.76
C SER A 180 28.71 -7.94 -4.09
N GLU A 181 29.38 -9.07 -3.84
CA GLU A 181 28.84 -10.41 -4.09
C GLU A 181 27.74 -10.78 -3.08
N ASN A 182 26.64 -11.38 -3.56
CA ASN A 182 25.43 -11.74 -2.80
C ASN A 182 24.71 -10.54 -2.14
N GLU A 183 24.91 -9.35 -2.68
CA GLU A 183 24.24 -8.13 -2.26
C GLU A 183 23.42 -7.53 -3.40
N THR A 184 22.55 -6.60 -3.05
CA THR A 184 21.78 -5.79 -4.00
C THR A 184 22.06 -4.31 -3.84
N THR A 185 21.76 -3.56 -4.90
CA THR A 185 21.81 -2.10 -4.91
C THR A 185 20.50 -1.59 -5.49
N ALA A 186 19.74 -0.81 -4.73
CA ALA A 186 18.53 -0.18 -5.23
C ALA A 186 18.91 0.88 -6.26
N VAL A 187 18.10 1.00 -7.30
CA VAL A 187 18.33 1.92 -8.41
C VAL A 187 17.03 2.60 -8.80
N ILE A 188 17.13 3.89 -9.08
CA ILE A 188 16.14 4.64 -9.86
C ILE A 188 16.83 5.16 -11.12
N VAL A 189 16.17 5.00 -12.26
CA VAL A 189 16.58 5.55 -13.56
C VAL A 189 15.47 6.48 -14.03
N LYS A 190 15.80 7.76 -14.21
CA LYS A 190 14.94 8.72 -14.89
C LYS A 190 15.28 8.74 -16.37
N THR A 191 14.26 8.71 -17.21
CA THR A 191 14.39 8.83 -18.67
C THR A 191 13.67 10.05 -19.20
N ASP A 192 13.90 10.37 -20.48
CA ASP A 192 12.97 11.16 -21.28
C ASP A 192 11.81 10.29 -21.81
N GLY A 193 10.93 10.88 -22.62
CA GLY A 193 9.74 10.24 -23.19
C GLY A 193 10.04 9.17 -24.25
N ASP A 194 11.27 9.13 -24.79
CA ASP A 194 11.74 8.09 -25.71
C ASP A 194 12.43 6.93 -24.94
N GLY A 195 12.44 6.99 -23.61
CA GLY A 195 13.09 6.03 -22.73
C GLY A 195 14.61 6.18 -22.66
N THR A 196 15.18 7.27 -23.18
CA THR A 196 16.62 7.54 -23.08
C THR A 196 16.97 7.96 -21.65
N PRO A 197 17.96 7.32 -20.99
CA PRO A 197 18.32 7.69 -19.61
C PRO A 197 18.82 9.14 -19.51
N ALA A 198 18.18 9.92 -18.63
CA ALA A 198 18.58 11.28 -18.28
C ALA A 198 19.53 11.27 -17.08
N TRP A 199 19.18 10.54 -16.02
CA TRP A 199 20.04 10.31 -14.86
C TRP A 199 19.65 9.02 -14.13
N ASN A 200 20.56 8.53 -13.28
CA ASN A 200 20.26 7.43 -12.36
C ASN A 200 20.86 7.71 -10.97
N ARG A 201 20.31 7.04 -9.96
CA ARG A 201 20.85 7.00 -8.59
C ARG A 201 20.89 5.57 -8.11
N THR A 202 21.90 5.26 -7.32
CA THR A 202 22.11 3.93 -6.75
C THR A 202 22.27 4.02 -5.24
N PHE A 203 21.75 3.02 -4.53
CA PHE A 203 21.78 2.92 -3.08
C PHE A 203 22.24 1.50 -2.71
N PRO A 204 23.53 1.30 -2.41
CA PRO A 204 24.08 -0.02 -2.11
C PRO A 204 23.53 -0.63 -0.82
N GLY A 205 23.47 -1.97 -0.77
CA GLY A 205 23.07 -2.72 0.43
C GLY A 205 21.56 -2.77 0.68
N ILE A 206 20.74 -2.37 -0.29
CA ILE A 206 19.28 -2.36 -0.22
C ILE A 206 18.65 -2.75 -1.57
N SER A 207 17.38 -3.15 -1.55
CA SER A 207 16.56 -3.49 -2.72
C SER A 207 15.30 -2.65 -2.72
N ALA A 208 15.06 -1.86 -3.78
CA ALA A 208 13.80 -1.14 -3.93
C ALA A 208 12.76 -2.03 -4.59
N ASN A 209 11.66 -2.27 -3.89
CA ASN A 209 10.55 -3.12 -4.32
C ASN A 209 9.39 -2.30 -4.89
N VAL A 210 9.35 -1.01 -4.58
CA VAL A 210 8.38 -0.05 -5.11
C VAL A 210 9.01 1.33 -5.19
N GLY A 211 8.42 2.18 -6.00
CA GLY A 211 8.48 3.61 -5.76
C GLY A 211 7.44 4.36 -6.57
N THR A 212 7.26 5.62 -6.21
CA THR A 212 6.23 6.51 -6.76
C THR A 212 6.79 7.91 -7.01
N VAL A 213 6.30 8.56 -8.06
CA VAL A 213 6.55 9.95 -8.40
C VAL A 213 5.64 10.82 -7.56
N THR A 214 6.19 11.90 -7.02
CA THR A 214 5.51 12.69 -6.00
C THR A 214 4.97 13.98 -6.61
N ALA A 215 3.98 14.59 -5.96
CA ALA A 215 3.26 15.75 -6.48
C ALA A 215 4.16 16.98 -6.73
N ASP A 216 5.29 17.06 -6.02
CA ASP A 216 6.34 18.08 -6.22
C ASP A 216 7.37 17.72 -7.31
N GLY A 217 7.17 16.61 -8.02
CA GLY A 217 8.05 16.09 -9.06
C GLY A 217 9.24 15.27 -8.54
N GLY A 218 9.33 15.04 -7.23
CA GLY A 218 10.31 14.13 -6.62
C GLY A 218 9.92 12.66 -6.71
N TYR A 219 10.55 11.85 -5.85
CA TYR A 219 10.38 10.39 -5.85
C TYR A 219 10.44 9.82 -4.44
N VAL A 220 9.61 8.82 -4.13
CA VAL A 220 9.76 7.96 -2.96
C VAL A 220 10.02 6.53 -3.40
N LEU A 221 11.06 5.91 -2.85
CA LEU A 221 11.38 4.49 -3.04
C LEU A 221 11.15 3.74 -1.74
N GLY A 222 10.66 2.51 -1.81
CA GLY A 222 10.51 1.63 -0.67
C GLY A 222 10.98 0.20 -0.96
N GLY A 223 11.38 -0.52 0.08
CA GLY A 223 11.81 -1.90 -0.08
C GLY A 223 12.38 -2.51 1.19
N THR A 224 13.47 -3.27 1.05
CA THR A 224 14.13 -3.98 2.16
C THR A 224 15.65 -3.97 2.04
N LYS A 225 16.33 -4.24 3.15
CA LYS A 225 17.78 -4.36 3.25
C LYS A 225 18.31 -5.60 2.51
N SER A 226 19.58 -5.51 2.12
CA SER A 226 20.37 -6.59 1.53
C SER A 226 21.55 -6.97 2.44
N PRO A 227 21.93 -8.26 2.55
CA PRO A 227 21.24 -9.43 1.98
C PRO A 227 19.84 -9.62 2.60
N PHE A 228 18.97 -10.33 1.88
CA PHE A 228 17.58 -10.51 2.28
C PHE A 228 17.43 -11.37 3.54
N THR A 229 17.36 -10.72 4.70
CA THR A 229 17.02 -11.36 5.99
C THR A 229 15.53 -11.28 6.30
N TYR A 230 14.85 -10.24 5.79
CA TYR A 230 13.44 -9.94 6.09
C TYR A 230 13.17 -9.85 7.60
N ASP A 231 14.16 -9.33 8.34
CA ASP A 231 14.04 -9.07 9.76
C ASP A 231 13.25 -7.77 9.97
N ILE A 232 12.55 -7.67 11.10
CA ILE A 232 11.89 -6.43 11.50
C ILE A 232 12.96 -5.34 11.64
N GLY A 233 12.81 -4.23 10.90
CA GLY A 233 13.82 -3.17 10.84
C GLY A 233 14.52 -3.06 9.48
N ASP A 234 14.32 -4.03 8.59
CA ASP A 234 14.96 -4.05 7.27
C ASP A 234 14.23 -3.18 6.23
N ALA A 235 12.97 -2.83 6.46
CA ALA A 235 12.24 -1.95 5.56
C ALA A 235 12.81 -0.53 5.55
N PHE A 236 12.83 0.11 4.39
CA PHE A 236 13.25 1.49 4.24
C PHE A 236 12.30 2.28 3.36
N LEU A 237 12.34 3.61 3.52
CA LEU A 237 11.89 4.58 2.51
C LEU A 237 13.02 5.57 2.22
N ILE A 238 13.13 5.99 0.95
CA ILE A 238 14.05 7.05 0.52
C ILE A 238 13.23 8.10 -0.23
N ARG A 239 13.33 9.37 0.18
CA ARG A 239 12.77 10.51 -0.58
C ARG A 239 13.87 11.22 -1.34
N LEU A 240 13.59 11.48 -2.62
CA LEU A 240 14.41 12.26 -3.52
C LEU A 240 13.65 13.50 -4.00
N ASP A 241 14.37 14.58 -4.29
CA ASP A 241 13.82 15.69 -5.08
C ASP A 241 13.76 15.35 -6.58
N ALA A 242 13.24 16.29 -7.37
CA ALA A 242 13.07 16.13 -8.83
C ALA A 242 14.40 15.89 -9.58
N ASP A 243 15.53 16.35 -9.04
CA ASP A 243 16.86 16.14 -9.59
C ASP A 243 17.51 14.84 -9.08
N GLY A 244 16.78 14.03 -8.32
CA GLY A 244 17.24 12.78 -7.75
C GLY A 244 18.22 12.96 -6.59
N LYS A 245 18.25 14.12 -5.92
CA LYS A 245 19.04 14.32 -4.71
C LYS A 245 18.25 13.81 -3.51
N THR A 246 18.91 13.03 -2.65
CA THR A 246 18.32 12.52 -1.42
C THR A 246 17.95 13.65 -0.47
N LEU A 247 16.66 13.69 -0.10
CA LEU A 247 16.12 14.56 0.94
C LEU A 247 16.23 13.86 2.30
N TRP A 248 15.81 12.59 2.38
CA TRP A 248 15.95 11.75 3.57
C TRP A 248 15.95 10.25 3.21
N HIS A 249 16.43 9.42 4.13
CA HIS A 249 16.47 7.95 4.04
C HIS A 249 16.32 7.40 5.46
N GLU A 250 15.23 6.66 5.69
CA GLU A 250 14.86 6.15 7.01
C GLU A 250 14.50 4.66 6.95
N ASN A 251 14.79 3.94 8.03
CA ASN A 251 14.42 2.54 8.22
C ASN A 251 13.23 2.42 9.16
N TYR A 252 12.38 1.43 8.94
CA TYR A 252 11.15 1.23 9.68
C TYR A 252 11.12 -0.16 10.31
N GLN A 253 10.41 -0.29 11.44
CA GLN A 253 10.24 -1.55 12.18
C GLN A 253 9.27 -2.52 11.46
N VAL A 254 9.56 -2.77 10.18
CA VAL A 254 8.80 -3.61 9.25
C VAL A 254 9.82 -4.44 8.45
N PRO A 255 9.50 -5.66 8.00
CA PRO A 255 10.44 -6.47 7.21
C PRO A 255 10.72 -5.93 5.81
N ILE A 256 9.67 -5.44 5.15
CA ILE A 256 9.69 -5.04 3.74
C ILE A 256 8.49 -4.15 3.45
N ILE A 257 8.66 -3.18 2.55
CA ILE A 257 7.57 -2.41 1.95
C ILE A 257 7.35 -2.89 0.52
N PHE A 258 6.10 -3.23 0.19
CA PHE A 258 5.68 -3.66 -1.15
C PHE A 258 4.98 -2.56 -1.94
N ASP A 259 4.31 -1.64 -1.25
CA ASP A 259 3.64 -0.52 -1.91
C ASP A 259 3.63 0.75 -1.03
N VAL A 260 3.60 1.91 -1.68
CA VAL A 260 3.62 3.23 -1.05
C VAL A 260 2.81 4.23 -1.88
N LYS A 261 2.01 5.08 -1.21
CA LYS A 261 1.28 6.18 -1.84
C LYS A 261 1.49 7.48 -1.07
N GLU A 262 1.65 8.57 -1.81
CA GLU A 262 1.64 9.92 -1.26
C GLU A 262 0.19 10.37 -1.00
N THR A 263 -0.06 10.96 0.16
CA THR A 263 -1.34 11.58 0.51
C THR A 263 -1.38 13.05 0.06
N ASP A 264 -2.58 13.61 -0.08
CA ASP A 264 -2.78 15.02 -0.48
C ASP A 264 -2.07 16.04 0.44
N ASP A 265 -1.75 15.65 1.68
CA ASP A 265 -1.01 16.49 2.63
C ASP A 265 0.49 16.15 2.72
N GLY A 266 1.03 15.42 1.74
CA GLY A 266 2.46 15.15 1.57
C GLY A 266 3.03 14.11 2.54
N ARG A 267 2.19 13.22 3.07
CA ARG A 267 2.60 12.06 3.89
C ARG A 267 2.67 10.81 3.01
N PHE A 268 3.26 9.73 3.50
CA PHE A 268 3.35 8.46 2.75
C PHE A 268 2.75 7.32 3.55
N VAL A 269 1.69 6.73 3.00
CA VAL A 269 1.14 5.47 3.51
C VAL A 269 1.84 4.32 2.80
N TYR A 270 2.15 3.25 3.51
CA TYR A 270 2.80 2.07 2.94
C TYR A 270 2.22 0.78 3.50
N ALA A 271 2.38 -0.31 2.75
CA ALA A 271 2.01 -1.66 3.17
C ALA A 271 3.14 -2.66 2.89
N GLY A 272 3.16 -3.74 3.68
CA GLY A 272 4.17 -4.78 3.58
C GLY A 272 3.76 -6.08 4.28
N ASN A 273 4.75 -6.92 4.58
CA ASN A 273 4.53 -8.12 5.38
C ASN A 273 4.09 -7.75 6.79
N TYR A 274 2.88 -8.16 7.19
CA TYR A 274 2.33 -8.06 8.55
C TYR A 274 2.11 -6.65 9.08
N TRP A 275 2.51 -5.61 8.34
CA TRP A 275 2.47 -4.24 8.80
C TRP A 275 2.07 -3.28 7.69
N TYR A 276 1.47 -2.18 8.09
CA TYR A 276 1.22 -1.00 7.27
C TYR A 276 1.38 0.23 8.16
N GLY A 277 1.76 1.35 7.57
CA GLY A 277 2.15 2.54 8.32
C GLY A 277 1.93 3.82 7.55
N LEU A 278 2.04 4.93 8.27
CA LEU A 278 2.04 6.28 7.73
C LEU A 278 3.26 7.03 8.27
N VAL A 279 3.97 7.71 7.37
CA VAL A 279 5.08 8.59 7.71
C VAL A 279 4.80 10.00 7.23
N ASP A 280 5.34 11.00 7.93
CA ASP A 280 5.23 12.39 7.51
C ASP A 280 6.15 12.72 6.32
N GLY A 281 6.05 13.95 5.80
CA GLY A 281 6.86 14.42 4.68
C GLY A 281 8.37 14.42 4.94
N ASP A 282 8.79 14.38 6.21
CA ASP A 282 10.18 14.31 6.66
C ASP A 282 10.64 12.86 6.93
N GLY A 283 9.78 11.86 6.70
CA GLY A 283 10.08 10.44 6.92
C GLY A 283 9.90 9.97 8.38
N LYS A 284 9.26 10.75 9.25
CA LYS A 284 9.01 10.32 10.63
C LYS A 284 7.73 9.50 10.71
N GLU A 285 7.78 8.40 11.44
CA GLU A 285 6.60 7.57 11.70
C GLU A 285 5.51 8.38 12.40
N VAL A 286 4.34 8.46 11.77
CA VAL A 286 3.11 8.99 12.36
C VAL A 286 2.40 7.87 13.12
N TRP A 287 2.25 6.71 12.47
CA TRP A 287 1.75 5.50 13.09
C TRP A 287 2.19 4.25 12.32
N LEU A 288 2.22 3.13 13.05
CA LEU A 288 2.45 1.79 12.54
C LEU A 288 1.36 0.85 13.07
N ARG A 289 0.87 -0.07 12.24
CA ARG A 289 -0.19 -1.03 12.57
C ARG A 289 0.19 -2.43 12.10
N ASN A 290 -0.16 -3.42 12.92
CA ASN A 290 0.03 -4.83 12.60
C ASN A 290 -1.24 -5.39 11.95
N MET A 291 -1.09 -6.26 10.94
CA MET A 291 -2.17 -6.92 10.20
C MET A 291 -2.22 -8.43 10.46
N GLU A 292 -1.60 -8.92 11.53
CA GLU A 292 -1.73 -10.29 12.08
C GLU A 292 -1.65 -11.44 11.08
N GLY A 293 -0.54 -11.53 10.34
CA GLY A 293 -0.30 -12.62 9.39
C GLY A 293 -0.75 -12.31 7.96
N LEU A 294 -1.35 -11.14 7.72
CA LEU A 294 -1.64 -10.63 6.39
C LEU A 294 -0.40 -9.95 5.77
N THR A 295 -0.21 -10.14 4.47
CA THR A 295 0.78 -9.42 3.66
C THR A 295 0.06 -8.48 2.72
N GLY A 296 0.25 -7.16 2.91
CA GLY A 296 -0.30 -6.13 2.04
C GLY A 296 0.61 -5.91 0.84
N TYR A 297 0.09 -6.17 -0.37
CA TYR A 297 0.81 -5.98 -1.63
C TYR A 297 0.45 -4.66 -2.32
N ALA A 298 -0.69 -4.07 -1.97
CA ALA A 298 -1.13 -2.79 -2.52
C ALA A 298 -1.77 -1.93 -1.43
N VAL A 299 -1.56 -0.62 -1.53
CA VAL A 299 -2.21 0.40 -0.70
C VAL A 299 -2.78 1.51 -1.59
N GLU A 300 -4.01 1.93 -1.30
CA GLU A 300 -4.72 2.97 -2.05
C GLU A 300 -5.34 3.99 -1.08
N LEU A 301 -5.55 5.22 -1.55
CA LEU A 301 -6.20 6.26 -0.75
C LEU A 301 -7.72 6.12 -0.81
N ARG A 302 -8.39 6.31 0.34
CA ARG A 302 -9.85 6.32 0.38
C ARG A 302 -10.42 7.70 0.03
N PRO A 303 -11.42 7.79 -0.86
CA PRO A 303 -12.12 9.04 -1.13
C PRO A 303 -12.79 9.66 0.12
N SER A 304 -13.19 8.82 1.08
CA SER A 304 -13.78 9.24 2.37
C SER A 304 -12.74 9.63 3.43
N GLY A 305 -11.44 9.51 3.12
CA GLY A 305 -10.34 9.63 4.08
C GLY A 305 -9.93 8.28 4.65
N GLY A 306 -8.62 8.12 4.89
CA GLY A 306 -8.00 6.84 5.26
C GLY A 306 -7.49 6.06 4.05
N TYR A 307 -7.35 4.75 4.21
CA TYR A 307 -6.57 3.92 3.28
C TYR A 307 -7.21 2.56 3.06
N VAL A 308 -7.03 2.00 1.86
CA VAL A 308 -7.33 0.61 1.55
C VAL A 308 -6.02 -0.16 1.45
N VAL A 309 -5.97 -1.34 2.06
CA VAL A 309 -4.85 -2.27 1.90
C VAL A 309 -5.41 -3.57 1.34
N ALA A 310 -4.76 -4.11 0.32
CA ALA A 310 -5.12 -5.37 -0.30
C ALA A 310 -3.90 -6.30 -0.39
N GLY A 311 -4.15 -7.60 -0.29
CA GLY A 311 -3.08 -8.59 -0.39
C GLY A 311 -3.53 -10.00 -0.05
N THR A 312 -2.66 -10.81 0.56
CA THR A 312 -2.96 -12.19 0.92
C THR A 312 -2.66 -12.52 2.38
N ASP A 313 -3.45 -13.38 2.98
CA ASP A 313 -3.09 -14.04 4.23
C ASP A 313 -1.92 -15.01 3.99
N ALA A 314 -0.79 -14.79 4.66
CA ALA A 314 0.43 -15.58 4.46
C ALA A 314 0.28 -17.05 4.90
N ARG A 315 -0.78 -17.39 5.66
CA ARG A 315 -1.04 -18.74 6.17
C ARG A 315 -1.93 -19.54 5.22
N SER A 316 -2.95 -18.92 4.65
CA SER A 316 -3.92 -19.60 3.78
C SER A 316 -3.70 -19.33 2.29
N GLY A 317 -3.00 -18.24 1.94
CA GLY A 317 -2.89 -17.74 0.58
C GLY A 317 -4.17 -17.05 0.07
N GLU A 318 -5.18 -16.88 0.93
CA GLU A 318 -6.44 -16.24 0.56
C GLU A 318 -6.31 -14.72 0.53
N GLY A 319 -7.01 -14.09 -0.39
CA GLY A 319 -6.98 -12.67 -0.63
C GLY A 319 -7.76 -11.94 0.45
N PHE A 320 -7.29 -10.75 0.81
CA PHE A 320 -8.04 -9.84 1.64
C PHE A 320 -7.98 -8.43 1.07
N VAL A 321 -8.94 -7.63 1.51
CA VAL A 321 -8.91 -6.18 1.40
C VAL A 321 -9.57 -5.60 2.64
N PHE A 322 -8.99 -4.54 3.20
CA PHE A 322 -9.61 -3.80 4.29
C PHE A 322 -9.51 -2.30 4.05
N GLY A 323 -10.47 -1.56 4.59
CA GLY A 323 -10.47 -0.11 4.61
C GLY A 323 -10.25 0.41 6.03
N THR A 324 -9.58 1.54 6.11
CA THR A 324 -9.18 2.17 7.38
C THR A 324 -9.63 3.62 7.46
N ASP A 325 -9.70 4.18 8.66
CA ASP A 325 -9.71 5.62 8.85
C ASP A 325 -8.30 6.24 8.64
N ALA A 326 -8.19 7.56 8.79
CA ALA A 326 -6.91 8.28 8.63
C ALA A 326 -5.84 7.91 9.67
N ASP A 327 -6.24 7.33 10.80
CA ASP A 327 -5.37 6.88 11.88
C ASP A 327 -4.98 5.39 11.74
N GLY A 328 -5.36 4.75 10.62
CA GLY A 328 -5.07 3.34 10.38
C GLY A 328 -5.88 2.40 11.28
N THR A 329 -7.08 2.79 11.71
CA THR A 329 -8.02 1.87 12.35
C THR A 329 -8.83 1.18 11.28
N ILE A 330 -8.86 -0.16 11.26
CA ILE A 330 -9.66 -0.94 10.32
C ILE A 330 -11.15 -0.70 10.60
N LEU A 331 -11.89 -0.26 9.59
CA LEU A 331 -13.33 0.00 9.65
C LEU A 331 -14.13 -1.14 9.03
N TRP A 332 -13.60 -1.76 7.98
CA TRP A 332 -14.21 -2.88 7.28
C TRP A 332 -13.15 -3.79 6.67
N ASP A 333 -13.48 -5.05 6.48
CA ASP A 333 -12.65 -6.03 5.76
C ASP A 333 -13.51 -6.97 4.92
N THR A 334 -12.91 -7.51 3.86
CA THR A 334 -13.49 -8.49 2.95
C THR A 334 -12.43 -9.53 2.60
N ALA A 335 -12.77 -10.81 2.73
CA ALA A 335 -11.92 -11.93 2.35
C ALA A 335 -12.37 -12.56 1.03
N PHE A 336 -11.40 -13.01 0.23
CA PHE A 336 -11.58 -13.67 -1.06
C PHE A 336 -11.02 -15.09 -1.00
N THR A 337 -11.90 -16.05 -0.79
CA THR A 337 -11.50 -17.47 -0.75
C THR A 337 -10.99 -17.93 -2.12
N ALA A 338 -10.03 -18.86 -2.11
CA ALA A 338 -9.41 -19.40 -3.32
C ALA A 338 -8.88 -18.33 -4.31
N THR A 339 -8.50 -17.17 -3.80
CA THR A 339 -7.99 -16.04 -4.58
C THR A 339 -6.77 -15.49 -3.87
N GLY A 340 -5.73 -15.07 -4.58
CA GLY A 340 -4.67 -14.22 -4.02
C GLY A 340 -4.73 -12.85 -4.70
N ILE A 341 -4.48 -11.78 -3.96
CA ILE A 341 -4.47 -10.40 -4.48
C ILE A 341 -3.04 -9.88 -4.45
N TYR A 342 -2.58 -9.31 -5.56
CA TYR A 342 -1.21 -8.82 -5.73
C TYR A 342 -1.15 -7.35 -6.16
N GLY A 343 -2.27 -6.77 -6.60
CA GLY A 343 -2.37 -5.36 -6.94
C GLY A 343 -3.75 -4.81 -6.63
N ALA A 344 -3.82 -3.50 -6.42
CA ALA A 344 -5.05 -2.75 -6.33
C ALA A 344 -4.87 -1.38 -7.01
N ALA A 345 -5.97 -0.81 -7.48
CA ALA A 345 -6.01 0.52 -8.04
C ALA A 345 -7.32 1.22 -7.67
N SER A 346 -7.25 2.52 -7.39
CA SER A 346 -8.43 3.38 -7.27
C SER A 346 -9.29 3.33 -8.55
N ALA A 347 -10.61 3.28 -8.38
CA ALA A 347 -11.58 3.24 -9.46
C ALA A 347 -12.75 4.21 -9.19
N PRO A 348 -13.48 4.67 -10.22
CA PRO A 348 -14.69 5.46 -10.00
C PRO A 348 -15.70 4.74 -9.09
N GLY A 349 -15.87 5.23 -7.86
CA GLY A 349 -16.78 4.65 -6.86
C GLY A 349 -16.22 3.46 -6.07
N GLY A 350 -14.92 3.22 -6.08
CA GLY A 350 -14.26 2.22 -5.23
C GLY A 350 -12.88 1.81 -5.73
N TYR A 351 -12.62 0.51 -5.86
CA TYR A 351 -11.30 -0.03 -6.20
C TYR A 351 -11.40 -1.23 -7.12
N THR A 352 -10.36 -1.43 -7.92
CA THR A 352 -10.16 -2.66 -8.69
C THR A 352 -9.00 -3.43 -8.09
N LEU A 353 -9.23 -4.71 -7.85
CA LEU A 353 -8.23 -5.65 -7.35
C LEU A 353 -7.74 -6.53 -8.49
N ALA A 354 -6.46 -6.89 -8.45
CA ALA A 354 -5.83 -7.78 -9.39
C ALA A 354 -5.07 -8.91 -8.69
N GLY A 355 -5.13 -10.10 -9.27
CA GLY A 355 -4.47 -11.24 -8.70
C GLY A 355 -4.72 -12.54 -9.42
N ILE A 356 -4.82 -13.61 -8.63
CA ILE A 356 -4.94 -14.99 -9.08
C ILE A 356 -6.20 -15.62 -8.49
N ARG A 357 -6.94 -16.37 -9.30
CA ARG A 357 -8.03 -17.24 -8.85
C ARG A 357 -7.59 -18.70 -8.98
N PHE A 358 -7.59 -19.44 -7.89
CA PHE A 358 -7.39 -20.88 -7.90
C PHE A 358 -8.68 -21.58 -8.29
N LEU A 359 -8.64 -22.33 -9.40
CA LEU A 359 -9.78 -23.11 -9.90
C LEU A 359 -9.72 -24.55 -9.41
N SER A 360 -8.51 -25.05 -9.17
CA SER A 360 -8.20 -26.33 -8.54
C SER A 360 -6.83 -26.23 -7.85
N PRO A 361 -6.37 -27.28 -7.14
CA PRO A 361 -5.01 -27.31 -6.59
C PRO A 361 -3.90 -27.17 -7.63
N ASP A 362 -4.18 -27.49 -8.90
CA ASP A 362 -3.20 -27.51 -9.98
C ASP A 362 -3.47 -26.45 -11.07
N THR A 363 -4.57 -25.70 -10.96
CA THR A 363 -4.96 -24.73 -12.01
C THR A 363 -5.37 -23.38 -11.46
N SER A 364 -4.97 -22.32 -12.17
CA SER A 364 -5.32 -20.94 -11.84
C SER A 364 -5.68 -20.09 -13.06
N ALA A 365 -6.34 -18.97 -12.78
CA ALA A 365 -6.69 -17.95 -13.76
C ALA A 365 -6.26 -16.57 -13.26
N ALA A 366 -5.90 -15.68 -14.17
CA ALA A 366 -5.76 -14.27 -13.85
C ALA A 366 -7.13 -13.72 -13.49
N TRP A 367 -7.18 -12.83 -12.50
CA TRP A 367 -8.42 -12.44 -11.86
C TRP A 367 -8.46 -10.94 -11.57
N LEU A 368 -9.58 -10.32 -11.87
CA LEU A 368 -9.92 -8.96 -11.46
C LEU A 368 -11.24 -8.95 -10.68
N ALA A 369 -11.35 -8.02 -9.73
CA ALA A 369 -12.64 -7.70 -9.12
C ALA A 369 -12.79 -6.21 -8.84
N GLY A 370 -14.01 -5.71 -9.00
CA GLY A 370 -14.39 -4.35 -8.63
C GLY A 370 -15.11 -4.35 -7.30
N ILE A 371 -14.65 -3.50 -6.39
CA ILE A 371 -15.27 -3.24 -5.10
C ILE A 371 -15.87 -1.85 -5.14
N THR A 372 -17.14 -1.73 -4.75
CA THR A 372 -17.83 -0.44 -4.67
C THR A 372 -17.86 0.06 -3.24
N GLU A 373 -17.14 1.14 -2.99
CA GLU A 373 -17.17 1.81 -1.71
C GLU A 373 -18.13 3.01 -1.82
N ALA A 374 -19.30 2.89 -1.19
CA ALA A 374 -20.23 4.00 -1.11
C ALA A 374 -19.57 5.15 -0.35
N VAL A 375 -19.58 6.35 -0.94
CA VAL A 375 -19.12 7.56 -0.23
C VAL A 375 -20.09 7.80 0.92
N SER A 376 -19.72 7.37 2.12
CA SER A 376 -20.44 7.73 3.33
C SER A 376 -20.25 9.24 3.53
N PRO A 377 -21.32 10.04 3.64
CA PRO A 377 -21.14 11.45 3.98
C PRO A 377 -20.39 11.51 5.31
N ALA A 378 -19.33 12.32 5.36
CA ALA A 378 -18.57 12.55 6.59
C ALA A 378 -19.56 12.67 7.76
N PRO A 379 -19.34 11.95 8.88
CA PRO A 379 -20.28 11.99 9.98
C PRO A 379 -20.50 13.45 10.33
N THR A 380 -21.72 13.94 10.05
CA THR A 380 -22.12 15.26 10.49
C THR A 380 -21.99 15.18 11.99
N ALA A 381 -21.03 15.93 12.56
CA ALA A 381 -20.89 16.01 13.99
C ALA A 381 -22.29 16.27 14.53
N ALA A 382 -22.88 15.27 15.20
CA ALA A 382 -24.17 15.44 15.83
C ALA A 382 -23.99 16.67 16.71
N PRO A 383 -24.83 17.71 16.59
CA PRO A 383 -24.67 18.92 17.39
C PRO A 383 -24.59 18.46 18.84
N GLY A 384 -23.39 18.58 19.40
CA GLY A 384 -23.09 18.02 20.69
C GLY A 384 -24.12 18.56 21.66
N PHE A 385 -24.81 17.66 22.36
CA PHE A 385 -25.46 17.99 23.62
C PHE A 385 -24.36 18.31 24.64
N GLY A 386 -23.72 19.46 24.44
CA GLY A 386 -22.57 19.97 25.17
C GLY A 386 -22.73 21.46 25.43
N ALA A 387 -23.94 21.89 25.78
CA ALA A 387 -24.21 23.23 26.30
C ALA A 387 -25.49 23.23 27.15
N ALA A 388 -25.53 22.37 28.18
CA ALA A 388 -26.54 22.46 29.25
C ALA A 388 -25.91 22.11 30.61
N ALA A 389 -24.73 22.65 30.89
CA ALA A 389 -24.15 22.65 32.24
C ALA A 389 -23.29 23.90 32.47
N ALA A 390 -23.79 25.06 32.03
CA ALA A 390 -23.26 26.38 32.41
C ALA A 390 -24.46 27.31 32.62
N GLY A 391 -25.24 27.05 33.68
CA GLY A 391 -26.49 27.77 33.90
C GLY A 391 -27.23 27.37 35.18
N ALA A 392 -26.53 27.20 36.30
CA ALA A 392 -27.15 27.10 37.62
C ALA A 392 -26.15 27.46 38.73
N ALA A 393 -25.49 28.61 38.61
CA ALA A 393 -24.71 29.19 39.70
C ALA A 393 -24.90 30.71 39.76
N LEU A 394 -26.15 31.15 39.70
CA LEU A 394 -26.50 32.52 40.08
C LEU A 394 -27.99 32.55 40.44
N LEU A 395 -28.30 32.44 41.74
CA LEU A 395 -29.46 33.01 42.46
C LEU A 395 -29.63 32.27 43.79
N LEU A 396 -29.21 32.93 44.88
CA LEU A 396 -29.92 33.07 46.15
C LEU A 396 -28.94 33.62 47.22
N LEU A 397 -28.58 34.89 47.06
CA LEU A 397 -28.22 35.76 48.19
C LEU A 397 -29.45 36.61 48.51
N LEU A 398 -29.76 36.69 49.80
CA LEU A 398 -30.76 37.53 50.48
C LEU A 398 -32.14 36.90 50.78
N ALA A 399 -32.26 36.50 52.05
CA ALA A 399 -33.19 37.06 53.05
C ALA A 399 -34.17 36.05 53.69
N GLY A 400 -33.87 35.72 54.95
CA GLY A 400 -34.78 35.07 55.89
C GLY A 400 -34.41 35.42 57.34
N ARG A 401 -34.61 36.69 57.72
CA ARG A 401 -34.55 37.18 59.12
C ARG A 401 -35.53 36.41 60.04
N ARG A 402 -35.13 36.07 61.28
CA ARG A 402 -35.77 36.59 62.53
C ARG A 402 -35.21 36.00 63.84
N ARG A 403 -34.62 36.90 64.66
CA ARG A 403 -34.80 37.13 66.12
C ARG A 403 -35.47 36.04 66.99
N ARG A 404 -34.85 35.69 68.12
CA ARG A 404 -35.22 36.08 69.51
C ARG A 404 -34.42 35.27 70.55
N GLY A 405 -34.03 35.91 71.65
CA GLY A 405 -33.48 35.29 72.86
C GLY A 405 -32.24 36.00 73.34
#